data_AF-A0A0G9H9B7-F1
#
_entry.id   AF-A0A0G9H9B7-F1
#
_cell.length_a   1.000
_cell.length_b   1.000
_cell.length_c   1.000
_cell.angle_alpha   90.00
_cell.angle_beta   90.00
_cell.angle_gamma   90.00
#
_symmetry.space_group_name_H-M   'P 1'
#
loop_
_entity.id
_entity.type
_entity.pdbx_description
1 polymer ?
#
loop_
_entity_poly.entity_id
_entity_poly.type
_entity_poly.pdbx_seq_one_letter_code
_entity_poly.pdbx_strand_id
1 'polypeptide(L)'
;MNIREHELKNLAAVLDEAAAMSEAVLAGDIEEACFRIRQLQATAKKNGLNDLAQAAARLTQTLGRPGTPMCSGYGAGMLLIADALDVVAFHARE
;
A
#
# COMPACT_ATOMS: atom_id res chain seq x y z
N MET A 1 8.78 13.01 -21.39
CA MET A 1 8.84 12.26 -20.12
C MET A 1 9.39 10.89 -20.46
N ASN A 2 10.54 10.53 -19.90
CA ASN A 2 11.20 9.24 -20.13
C ASN A 2 10.54 8.14 -19.27
N ILE A 3 10.60 6.87 -19.71
CA ILE A 3 10.04 5.70 -19.01
C ILE A 3 10.48 5.65 -17.53
N ARG A 4 11.77 5.92 -17.24
CA ARG A 4 12.31 5.95 -15.87
C ARG A 4 11.68 7.03 -14.99
N GLU A 5 11.42 8.23 -15.52
CA GLU A 5 10.73 9.28 -14.76
C GLU A 5 9.28 8.88 -14.45
N HIS A 6 8.65 8.10 -15.33
CA HIS A 6 7.31 7.60 -15.12
C HIS A 6 7.28 6.53 -14.02
N GLU A 7 8.23 5.58 -14.05
CA GLU A 7 8.38 4.56 -13.01
C GLU A 7 8.71 5.15 -11.64
N LEU A 8 9.61 6.14 -11.58
CA LEU A 8 9.97 6.80 -10.33
C LEU A 8 8.78 7.53 -9.70
N LYS A 9 7.95 8.20 -10.52
CA LYS A 9 6.70 8.84 -10.05
C LYS A 9 5.69 7.81 -9.56
N ASN A 10 5.58 6.68 -10.24
CA ASN A 10 4.68 5.60 -9.83
C ASN A 10 5.13 4.97 -8.50
N LEU A 11 6.44 4.80 -8.31
CA LEU A 11 7.03 4.35 -7.04
C LEU A 11 6.77 5.35 -5.91
N ALA A 12 7.01 6.65 -6.14
CA ALA A 12 6.74 7.68 -5.14
C ALA A 12 5.26 7.67 -4.71
N ALA A 13 4.34 7.58 -5.67
CA ALA A 13 2.91 7.54 -5.38
C ALA A 13 2.50 6.33 -4.51
N VAL A 14 3.07 5.14 -4.74
CA VAL A 14 2.74 3.97 -3.89
C VAL A 14 3.39 4.04 -2.51
N LEU A 15 4.60 4.61 -2.40
CA LEU A 15 5.27 4.82 -1.11
C LEU A 15 4.51 5.83 -0.24
N ASP A 16 4.04 6.93 -0.85
CA ASP A 16 3.27 7.95 -0.15
C ASP A 16 1.98 7.38 0.44
N GLU A 17 1.23 6.57 -0.32
CA GLU A 17 0.00 5.94 0.19
C GLU A 17 0.30 4.91 1.31
N ALA A 18 1.38 4.15 1.19
CA ALA A 18 1.78 3.17 2.22
C ALA A 18 2.23 3.86 3.52
N ALA A 19 2.95 4.98 3.40
CA ALA A 19 3.35 5.80 4.55
C ALA A 19 2.14 6.45 5.21
N ALA A 20 1.27 7.11 4.42
CA ALA A 20 0.07 7.77 4.93
C ALA A 20 -0.89 6.81 5.64
N MET A 21 -1.06 5.59 5.12
CA MET A 21 -1.82 4.54 5.79
C MET A 21 -1.21 4.17 7.15
N SER A 22 0.11 4.01 7.23
CA SER A 22 0.80 3.62 8.47
C SER A 22 0.65 4.71 9.53
N GLU A 23 0.81 5.97 9.15
CA GLU A 23 0.56 7.12 10.01
C GLU A 23 -0.89 7.17 10.52
N ALA A 24 -1.87 6.94 9.63
CA ALA A 24 -3.28 6.89 10.02
C ALA A 24 -3.56 5.80 11.05
N VAL A 25 -2.98 4.59 10.90
CA VAL A 25 -3.13 3.53 11.90
C VAL A 25 -2.49 3.90 13.22
N LEU A 26 -1.29 4.50 13.21
CA LEU A 26 -0.62 4.95 14.43
C LEU A 26 -1.41 6.05 15.15
N ALA A 27 -2.10 6.91 14.41
CA ALA A 27 -3.00 7.93 14.94
C ALA A 27 -4.36 7.38 15.41
N GLY A 28 -4.66 6.10 15.13
CA GLY A 28 -5.96 5.49 15.41
C GLY A 28 -7.06 5.87 14.42
N ASP A 29 -6.72 6.54 13.32
CA ASP A 29 -7.65 6.90 12.24
C ASP A 29 -7.82 5.72 11.27
N ILE A 30 -8.63 4.74 11.69
CA ILE A 30 -8.86 3.52 10.92
C ILE A 30 -9.64 3.79 9.63
N GLU A 31 -10.45 4.86 9.58
CA GLU A 31 -11.17 5.24 8.37
C GLU A 31 -10.21 5.74 7.30
N GLU A 32 -9.29 6.64 7.67
CA GLU A 32 -8.23 7.10 6.77
C GLU A 32 -7.31 5.95 6.37
N ALA A 33 -6.93 5.06 7.30
CA ALA A 33 -6.15 3.87 6.97
C ALA A 33 -6.86 2.96 5.93
N CYS A 34 -8.17 2.75 6.09
CA CYS A 34 -8.99 2.00 5.14
C CYS A 34 -9.09 2.69 3.78
N PHE A 35 -9.15 4.02 3.76
CA PHE A 35 -9.14 4.80 2.54
C PHE A 35 -7.80 4.67 1.81
N ARG A 36 -6.69 4.87 2.53
CA ARG A 36 -5.31 4.81 2.00
C ARG A 36 -4.95 3.44 1.46
N ILE A 37 -5.30 2.35 2.13
CA ILE A 37 -5.02 1.00 1.61
C ILE A 37 -5.77 0.70 0.30
N ARG A 38 -6.98 1.25 0.13
CA ARG A 38 -7.76 1.11 -1.12
C ARG A 38 -7.16 1.97 -2.22
N GLN A 39 -6.67 3.17 -1.90
CA GLN A 39 -5.92 4.00 -2.85
C GLN A 39 -4.62 3.29 -3.27
N LEU A 40 -3.85 2.75 -2.34
CA LEU A 40 -2.65 1.97 -2.63
C LEU A 40 -2.96 0.80 -3.57
N GLN A 41 -4.02 0.04 -3.31
CA GLN A 41 -4.47 -1.04 -4.18
C GLN A 41 -4.80 -0.56 -5.59
N ALA A 42 -5.55 0.54 -5.71
CA ALA A 42 -5.96 1.09 -7.00
C ALA A 42 -4.75 1.63 -7.80
N THR A 43 -3.83 2.33 -7.13
CA THR A 43 -2.59 2.86 -7.72
C THR A 43 -1.68 1.72 -8.17
N ALA A 44 -1.50 0.69 -7.35
CA ALA A 44 -0.72 -0.50 -7.71
C ALA A 44 -1.28 -1.19 -8.95
N LYS A 45 -2.61 -1.40 -9.03
CA LYS A 45 -3.28 -1.98 -10.21
C LYS A 45 -3.06 -1.14 -11.47
N LYS A 46 -3.22 0.18 -11.36
CA LYS A 46 -3.05 1.11 -12.48
C LYS A 46 -1.62 1.06 -13.06
N ASN A 47 -0.64 0.77 -12.21
CA ASN A 47 0.78 0.69 -12.58
C ASN A 47 1.27 -0.73 -12.87
N GLY A 48 0.38 -1.74 -12.91
CA GLY A 48 0.76 -3.13 -13.18
C GLY A 48 1.52 -3.83 -12.04
N LEU A 49 1.54 -3.25 -10.84
CA LEU A 49 2.22 -3.77 -9.65
C LEU A 49 1.34 -4.81 -8.96
N ASN A 50 1.18 -5.98 -9.60
CA ASN A 50 0.18 -6.99 -9.23
C ASN A 50 0.38 -7.55 -7.82
N ASP A 51 1.62 -7.79 -7.40
CA ASP A 51 1.92 -8.34 -6.07
C ASP A 51 1.59 -7.33 -4.98
N LEU A 52 1.93 -6.06 -5.17
CA LEU A 52 1.57 -4.97 -4.26
C LEU A 52 0.05 -4.79 -4.20
N ALA A 53 -0.64 -4.86 -5.34
CA ALA A 53 -2.10 -4.80 -5.38
C ALA A 53 -2.76 -5.98 -4.65
N GLN A 54 -2.18 -7.17 -4.71
CA GLN A 54 -2.67 -8.35 -3.99
C GLN A 54 -2.41 -8.24 -2.49
N ALA A 55 -1.21 -7.79 -2.08
CA ALA A 55 -0.89 -7.52 -0.68
C ALA A 55 -1.85 -6.48 -0.09
N ALA A 56 -2.12 -5.39 -0.82
CA ALA A 56 -3.06 -4.36 -0.40
C ALA A 56 -4.50 -4.87 -0.27
N ALA A 57 -4.94 -5.73 -1.19
CA ALA A 57 -6.25 -6.36 -1.10
C ALA A 57 -6.38 -7.23 0.17
N ARG A 58 -5.35 -8.01 0.51
CA ARG A 58 -5.34 -8.84 1.73
C ARG A 58 -5.38 -7.98 2.98
N LEU A 59 -4.57 -6.93 3.04
CA LEU A 59 -4.51 -6.04 4.19
C LEU A 59 -5.82 -5.27 4.40
N THR A 60 -6.50 -4.86 3.32
CA THR A 60 -7.84 -4.26 3.39
C THR A 60 -8.85 -5.15 4.13
N GLN A 61 -8.74 -6.48 3.98
CA GLN A 61 -9.61 -7.42 4.69
C GLN A 61 -9.30 -7.48 6.19
N THR A 62 -8.05 -7.20 6.59
CA THR A 62 -7.62 -7.23 8.00
C THR A 62 -7.88 -5.93 8.75
N LEU A 63 -7.95 -4.78 8.06
CA LEU A 63 -8.29 -3.49 8.68
C LEU A 63 -9.75 -3.42 9.17
N GLY A 64 -10.59 -4.38 8.76
CA GLY A 64 -11.99 -4.43 9.13
C GLY A 64 -12.85 -3.45 8.31
N ARG A 65 -14.10 -3.27 8.72
CA ARG A 65 -14.96 -2.20 8.18
C ARG A 65 -14.64 -0.87 8.90
N PRO A 66 -14.85 0.28 8.25
CA PRO A 66 -14.82 1.57 8.94
C PRO A 66 -15.66 1.53 10.23
N GLY A 67 -15.09 2.01 11.33
CA GLY A 67 -15.73 1.97 12.66
C GLY A 67 -15.68 0.62 13.38
N THR A 68 -14.98 -0.39 12.85
CA THR A 68 -14.74 -1.66 13.54
C THR A 68 -13.26 -1.83 13.91
N PRO A 69 -12.93 -2.58 14.98
CA PRO A 69 -11.54 -2.86 15.33
C PRO A 69 -10.83 -3.62 14.21
N MET A 70 -9.51 -3.40 14.10
CA MET A 70 -8.66 -4.19 13.21
C MET A 70 -8.75 -5.67 13.57
N CYS A 71 -8.87 -6.51 12.54
CA CYS A 71 -8.83 -7.95 12.68
C CYS A 71 -7.39 -8.44 12.88
N SER A 72 -7.24 -9.63 13.46
CA SER A 72 -5.94 -10.30 13.56
C SER A 72 -5.30 -10.44 12.17
N GLY A 73 -3.96 -10.31 12.11
CA GLY A 73 -3.20 -10.47 10.87
C GLY A 73 -2.79 -9.15 10.20
N TYR A 74 -3.19 -8.00 10.75
CA TYR A 74 -2.75 -6.67 10.27
C TYR A 74 -1.23 -6.56 10.14
N GLY A 75 -0.46 -6.94 11.17
CA GLY A 75 1.01 -6.86 11.14
C GLY A 75 1.65 -7.73 10.06
N ALA A 76 1.10 -8.92 9.82
CA ALA A 76 1.54 -9.79 8.73
C ALA A 76 1.19 -9.19 7.36
N GLY A 77 0.02 -8.55 7.23
CA GLY A 77 -0.35 -7.81 6.03
C GLY A 77 0.56 -6.62 5.74
N MET A 78 1.00 -5.90 6.78
CA MET A 78 1.95 -4.81 6.65
C MET A 78 3.32 -5.28 6.18
N LEU A 79 3.79 -6.42 6.71
CA LEU A 79 5.04 -7.02 6.24
C LEU A 79 4.97 -7.39 4.75
N LEU A 80 3.85 -7.96 4.29
CA LEU A 80 3.66 -8.26 2.87
C LEU A 80 3.65 -7.01 1.97
N ILE A 81 3.14 -5.88 2.47
CA ILE A 81 3.24 -4.60 1.75
C ILE A 81 4.70 -4.14 1.67
N ALA A 82 5.43 -4.20 2.78
CA ALA A 82 6.84 -3.81 2.81
C ALA A 82 7.68 -4.66 1.85
N ASP A 83 7.53 -5.99 1.88
CA ASP A 83 8.22 -6.91 0.97
C ASP A 83 7.91 -6.60 -0.50
N ALA A 84 6.64 -6.33 -0.82
CA ALA A 84 6.24 -5.98 -2.18
C ALA A 84 6.81 -4.62 -2.62
N LEU A 85 6.88 -3.63 -1.73
CA LEU A 85 7.48 -2.33 -2.02
C LEU A 85 8.99 -2.44 -2.26
N ASP A 86 9.69 -3.29 -1.50
CA ASP A 86 11.14 -3.53 -1.71
C ASP A 86 11.41 -4.12 -3.10
N VAL A 87 10.59 -5.06 -3.57
CA VAL A 87 10.70 -5.61 -4.93
C VAL A 87 10.49 -4.52 -5.98
N VAL A 88 9.47 -3.68 -5.83
CA VAL A 88 9.21 -2.59 -6.77
C VAL A 88 10.35 -1.56 -6.76
N ALA A 89 10.85 -1.21 -5.57
CA ALA A 89 11.94 -0.27 -5.41
C ALA A 89 13.27 -0.80 -5.98
N PHE A 90 13.51 -2.11 -5.90
CA PHE A 90 14.67 -2.74 -6.52
C PHE A 90 14.63 -2.59 -8.05
N HIS A 91 13.51 -2.91 -8.68
CA HIS A 91 13.36 -2.80 -10.14
C HIS A 91 13.45 -1.36 -10.65
N ALA A 92 13.01 -0.36 -9.87
CA ALA A 92 13.12 1.04 -10.27
C ALA A 92 14.57 1.60 -10.26
N ARG A 93 15.54 0.84 -9.72
CA ARG A 93 16.97 1.24 -9.66
C ARG A 93 17.81 0.68 -10.81
N GLU A 94 17.30 -0.32 -11.54
CA GLU A 94 17.95 -0.94 -12.70
C GLU A 94 17.72 -0.14 -13.99
#